data_AF-A0A1B8S136-F1
#
_entry.id   AF-A0A1B8S136-F1
#
_cell.length_a   1.000
_cell.length_b   1.000
_cell.length_c   1.000
_cell.angle_alpha   90.00
_cell.angle_beta   90.00
_cell.angle_gamma   90.00
#
_symmetry.space_group_name_H-M   'P 1'
#
loop_
_entity.id
_entity.type
_entity.pdbx_description
1 polymer ?
#
loop_
_entity_poly.entity_id
_entity_poly.type
_entity_poly.pdbx_seq_one_letter_code
_entity_poly.pdbx_strand_id
1 'polypeptide(L)'
;MERRLAAILVADMAGYSRLMEDDEEGVLTRQKGHRKNLIDPQIIANRGHTIKTTGDGMLVEFASAHDAVSCALEIQKAMAEREADTPEQLRIRYRVGINIGDVIFDGADIFGDGVNVAARLEGLAEPGGIYISGIVHETVAGRQSESFQDMGSQRVKNISRPVRVWQWVPEARPERKPPEAALQQRVKYCSSSDGTHLAYTTIGDGPPVLKAPNWINHIEYEWKSPVWGQFLSEFASNCSLTRFDQRGNGLSDWEAEEISEDRMIDDMLSVADAAGLHRFALFGISQGAAFSMRFAAKHPERVKCLVLLGGYVRGRLQRGDPEADRFYQIGYNMIRDGWGSPNSIYRHFFTTTYIPDATAEEGESFDELQRLSTNTENALRIMEMNAAIDATPHAENVRVPTLVLHCRGDRAVPIEEGRLAARLIPGASFVELPGNNHGMVGGHPGFQEFFDEAVPFIRHHAE
;
A
#
# COMPACT_ATOMS: atom_id res chain seq x y z
N MET A 1 -26.77 4.16 -36.78
CA MET A 1 -25.57 3.95 -35.97
C MET A 1 -24.47 4.87 -36.48
N GLU A 2 -24.10 5.84 -35.66
CA GLU A 2 -23.05 6.83 -35.96
C GLU A 2 -21.89 6.60 -34.99
N ARG A 3 -20.64 6.70 -35.48
CA ARG A 3 -19.44 6.51 -34.65
C ARG A 3 -18.68 7.83 -34.54
N ARG A 4 -18.42 8.30 -33.33
CA ARG A 4 -17.60 9.49 -33.08
C ARG A 4 -16.74 9.34 -31.84
N LEU A 5 -15.67 10.11 -31.80
CA LEU A 5 -14.84 10.27 -30.61
C LEU A 5 -15.57 11.20 -29.62
N ALA A 6 -15.69 10.77 -28.37
CA ALA A 6 -16.28 11.59 -27.31
C ALA A 6 -15.55 11.37 -25.97
N ALA A 7 -15.64 12.37 -25.08
CA ALA A 7 -15.27 12.23 -23.69
C ALA A 7 -16.48 11.72 -22.90
N ILE A 8 -16.32 10.58 -22.24
CA ILE A 8 -17.37 9.89 -21.51
C ILE A 8 -17.08 10.03 -20.03
N LEU A 9 -18.04 10.57 -19.29
CA LEU A 9 -18.05 10.65 -17.84
C LEU A 9 -19.06 9.63 -17.32
N VAL A 10 -18.59 8.75 -16.44
CA VAL A 10 -19.45 7.87 -15.64
C VAL A 10 -19.33 8.32 -14.19
N ALA A 11 -20.47 8.50 -13.53
CA ALA A 11 -20.48 8.76 -12.11
C ALA A 11 -21.49 7.87 -11.40
N ASP A 12 -21.20 7.50 -10.15
CA ASP A 12 -22.02 6.60 -9.35
C ASP A 12 -21.94 6.98 -7.87
N MET A 13 -23.01 6.72 -7.10
CA MET A 13 -23.01 7.03 -5.67
C MET A 13 -22.28 5.94 -4.88
N ALA A 14 -21.30 6.35 -4.07
CA ALA A 14 -20.61 5.42 -3.19
C ALA A 14 -21.52 4.94 -2.05
N GLY A 15 -21.61 3.62 -1.86
CA GLY A 15 -22.29 3.01 -0.72
C GLY A 15 -23.82 3.14 -0.73
N TYR A 16 -24.43 3.32 -1.91
CA TYR A 16 -25.88 3.52 -2.08
C TYR A 16 -26.73 2.52 -1.29
N SER A 17 -26.48 1.21 -1.42
CA SER A 17 -27.27 0.19 -0.71
C SER A 17 -27.26 0.35 0.81
N ARG A 18 -26.11 0.71 1.40
CA ARG A 18 -25.99 0.92 2.84
C ARG A 18 -26.73 2.18 3.28
N LEU A 19 -26.56 3.28 2.54
CA LEU A 19 -27.26 4.54 2.83
C LEU A 19 -28.78 4.38 2.77
N MET A 20 -29.27 3.56 1.83
CA MET A 20 -30.70 3.25 1.68
C MET A 20 -31.25 2.38 2.82
N GLU A 21 -30.45 1.47 3.39
CA GLU A 21 -30.84 0.69 4.57
C GLU A 21 -30.98 1.56 5.83
N ASP A 22 -30.13 2.59 5.95
CA ASP A 22 -30.10 3.48 7.12
C ASP A 22 -31.24 4.53 7.09
N ASP A 23 -31.48 5.20 5.95
CA ASP A 23 -32.52 6.23 5.78
C ASP A 23 -32.92 6.40 4.30
N GLU A 24 -33.84 5.56 3.85
CA GLU A 24 -34.30 5.53 2.45
C GLU A 24 -34.89 6.86 1.97
N GLU A 25 -35.78 7.47 2.76
CA GLU A 25 -36.52 8.68 2.36
C GLU A 25 -35.60 9.92 2.38
N GLY A 26 -34.73 10.02 3.38
CA GLY A 26 -33.76 11.11 3.50
C GLY A 26 -32.71 11.08 2.40
N VAL A 27 -32.16 9.90 2.07
CA VAL A 27 -31.15 9.75 1.02
C VAL A 27 -31.72 10.07 -0.37
N LEU A 28 -32.91 9.54 -0.70
CA LEU A 28 -33.56 9.84 -1.98
C LEU A 28 -33.90 11.33 -2.12
N THR A 29 -34.34 11.98 -1.04
CA THR A 29 -34.65 13.41 -1.06
C THR A 29 -33.39 14.25 -1.28
N ARG A 30 -32.30 13.95 -0.55
CA ARG A 30 -31.01 14.65 -0.72
C ARG A 30 -30.41 14.42 -2.09
N GLN A 31 -30.41 13.19 -2.59
CA GLN A 31 -29.92 12.86 -3.94
C GLN A 31 -30.68 13.62 -5.03
N LYS A 32 -32.01 13.66 -4.97
CA LYS A 32 -32.83 14.44 -5.91
C LYS A 32 -32.50 15.93 -5.82
N GLY A 33 -32.27 16.44 -4.62
CA GLY A 33 -31.80 17.81 -4.37
C GLY A 33 -30.45 18.09 -5.04
N HIS A 34 -29.48 17.20 -4.88
CA HIS A 34 -28.15 17.32 -5.52
C HIS A 34 -28.23 17.26 -7.03
N ARG A 35 -29.03 16.35 -7.59
CA ARG A 35 -29.27 16.27 -9.02
C ARG A 35 -29.83 17.57 -9.60
N LYS A 36 -30.95 18.03 -9.04
CA LYS A 36 -31.67 19.20 -9.54
C LYS A 36 -30.89 20.50 -9.36
N ASN A 37 -30.21 20.66 -8.23
CA ASN A 37 -29.66 21.95 -7.82
C ASN A 37 -28.14 22.05 -8.01
N LEU A 38 -27.46 20.99 -8.44
CA LEU A 38 -26.01 21.01 -8.70
C LEU A 38 -25.64 20.23 -9.95
N ILE A 39 -25.88 18.91 -9.96
CA ILE A 39 -25.29 18.03 -10.97
C ILE A 39 -25.83 18.34 -12.37
N ASP A 40 -27.15 18.36 -12.56
CA ASP A 40 -27.75 18.60 -13.87
C ASP A 40 -27.41 20.03 -14.39
N PRO A 41 -27.47 21.10 -13.56
CA PRO A 41 -26.98 22.42 -13.97
C PRO A 41 -25.50 22.44 -14.39
N GLN A 42 -24.60 21.76 -13.67
CA GLN A 42 -23.17 21.76 -14.02
C GLN A 42 -22.87 21.00 -15.31
N ILE A 43 -23.58 19.89 -15.55
CA ILE A 43 -23.50 19.16 -16.82
C ILE A 43 -23.87 20.10 -17.98
N ILE A 44 -24.99 20.82 -17.86
CA ILE A 44 -25.46 21.75 -18.91
C ILE A 44 -24.47 22.91 -19.10
N ALA A 45 -23.99 23.51 -18.01
CA ALA A 45 -23.03 24.62 -18.05
C ALA A 45 -21.72 24.24 -18.76
N ASN A 46 -21.27 22.99 -18.57
CA ASN A 46 -20.11 22.42 -19.23
C ASN A 46 -20.46 21.72 -20.57
N ARG A 47 -21.61 22.02 -21.18
CA ARG A 47 -22.02 21.50 -22.51
C ARG A 47 -22.06 19.97 -22.60
N GLY A 48 -22.28 19.30 -21.47
CA GLY A 48 -22.47 17.85 -21.40
C GLY A 48 -23.88 17.44 -21.77
N HIS A 49 -24.02 16.21 -22.27
CA HIS A 49 -25.30 15.60 -22.59
C HIS A 49 -25.47 14.30 -21.80
N THR A 50 -26.46 14.28 -20.90
CA THR A 50 -26.79 13.07 -20.13
C THR A 50 -27.44 12.05 -21.05
N ILE A 51 -26.76 10.93 -21.27
CA ILE A 51 -27.24 9.81 -22.08
C ILE A 51 -28.27 9.00 -21.30
N LYS A 52 -27.91 8.60 -20.07
CA LYS A 52 -28.81 7.85 -19.18
C LYS A 52 -28.46 8.04 -17.71
N THR A 53 -29.45 7.76 -16.87
CA THR A 53 -29.31 7.64 -15.42
C THR A 53 -29.67 6.21 -15.03
N THR A 54 -28.88 5.58 -14.18
CA THR A 54 -29.09 4.22 -13.67
C THR A 54 -29.37 4.28 -12.17
N GLY A 55 -30.48 4.91 -11.78
CA GLY A 55 -30.79 5.14 -10.36
C GLY A 55 -29.84 6.16 -9.72
N ASP A 56 -28.77 5.66 -9.13
CA ASP A 56 -27.69 6.38 -8.46
C ASP A 56 -26.50 6.74 -9.34
N GLY A 57 -26.39 6.11 -10.50
CA GLY A 57 -25.38 6.40 -11.51
C GLY A 57 -25.85 7.27 -12.67
N MET A 58 -24.89 7.85 -13.41
CA MET A 58 -25.11 8.61 -14.63
C MET A 58 -24.02 8.38 -15.66
N LEU A 59 -24.43 8.39 -16.93
CA LEU A 59 -23.56 8.35 -18.09
C LEU A 59 -23.75 9.65 -18.87
N VAL A 60 -22.69 10.43 -18.98
CA VAL A 60 -22.70 11.76 -19.58
C VAL A 60 -21.66 11.83 -20.68
N GLU A 61 -22.05 12.39 -21.81
CA GLU A 61 -21.18 12.59 -22.97
C GLU A 61 -20.77 14.06 -23.09
N PHE A 62 -19.51 14.30 -23.44
CA PHE A 62 -18.97 15.61 -23.72
C PHE A 62 -18.19 15.57 -25.05
N ALA A 63 -18.32 16.64 -25.83
CA ALA A 63 -17.49 16.84 -27.03
C ALA A 63 -16.03 17.18 -26.68
N SER A 64 -15.75 17.56 -25.43
CA SER A 64 -14.45 18.04 -24.95
C SER A 64 -14.09 17.35 -23.64
N ALA A 65 -12.88 16.78 -23.56
CA ALA A 65 -12.36 16.22 -22.31
C ALA A 65 -12.10 17.28 -21.24
N HIS A 66 -11.76 18.50 -21.66
CA HIS A 66 -11.64 19.62 -20.72
C HIS A 66 -12.97 19.90 -20.03
N ASP A 67 -14.07 19.93 -20.78
CA ASP A 67 -15.39 20.20 -20.24
C ASP A 67 -15.86 19.08 -19.30
N ALA A 68 -15.57 17.82 -19.65
CA ALA A 68 -15.86 16.68 -18.79
C ALA A 68 -15.11 16.77 -17.45
N VAL A 69 -13.82 17.11 -17.47
CA VAL A 69 -12.98 17.25 -16.28
C VAL A 69 -13.41 18.44 -15.43
N SER A 70 -13.65 19.61 -16.04
CA SER A 70 -14.14 20.81 -15.34
C SER A 70 -15.48 20.55 -14.65
N CYS A 71 -16.44 19.93 -15.37
CA CYS A 71 -17.72 19.53 -14.80
C CYS A 71 -17.55 18.62 -13.57
N ALA A 72 -16.71 17.60 -13.68
CA ALA A 72 -16.46 16.66 -12.59
C ALA A 72 -15.83 17.35 -11.36
N LEU A 73 -14.86 18.23 -11.56
CA LEU A 73 -14.21 18.99 -10.49
C LEU A 73 -15.20 19.92 -9.78
N GLU A 74 -16.02 20.64 -10.53
CA GLU A 74 -17.05 21.54 -9.99
C GLU A 74 -18.10 20.77 -9.19
N ILE A 75 -18.55 19.62 -9.70
CA ILE A 75 -19.50 18.76 -8.99
C ILE A 75 -18.88 18.23 -7.70
N GLN A 76 -17.67 17.65 -7.74
CA GLN A 76 -17.08 17.02 -6.55
C GLN A 76 -16.76 18.05 -5.46
N LYS A 77 -16.24 19.22 -5.82
CA LYS A 77 -15.97 20.31 -4.85
C LYS A 77 -17.27 20.79 -4.18
N ALA A 78 -18.30 21.09 -4.97
CA ALA A 78 -19.58 21.54 -4.43
C ALA A 78 -20.31 20.46 -3.62
N MET A 79 -20.15 19.18 -3.97
CA MET A 79 -20.65 18.06 -3.18
C MET A 79 -19.95 17.98 -1.82
N ALA A 80 -18.62 18.14 -1.78
CA ALA A 80 -17.86 18.15 -0.54
C ALA A 80 -18.33 19.26 0.41
N GLU A 81 -18.58 20.47 -0.12
CA GLU A 81 -19.13 21.59 0.65
C GLU A 81 -20.55 21.30 1.17
N ARG A 82 -21.44 20.75 0.33
CA ARG A 82 -22.85 20.47 0.71
C ARG A 82 -22.99 19.39 1.77
N GLU A 83 -22.08 18.43 1.80
CA GLU A 83 -22.12 17.30 2.72
C GLU A 83 -21.19 17.50 3.94
N ALA A 84 -20.54 18.67 4.06
CA ALA A 84 -19.59 18.98 5.13
C ALA A 84 -20.21 18.84 6.53
N ASP A 85 -21.43 19.33 6.73
CA ASP A 85 -22.15 19.29 8.01
C ASP A 85 -22.83 17.93 8.28
N THR A 86 -22.81 17.01 7.32
CA THR A 86 -23.37 15.66 7.48
C THR A 86 -22.33 14.74 8.13
N PRO A 87 -22.72 13.88 9.10
CA PRO A 87 -21.82 12.88 9.67
C PRO A 87 -21.19 12.01 8.57
N GLU A 88 -19.90 11.71 8.68
CA GLU A 88 -19.12 11.08 7.61
C GLU A 88 -19.76 9.80 7.05
N GLN A 89 -20.29 8.94 7.92
CA GLN A 89 -20.96 7.70 7.53
C GLN A 89 -22.27 7.89 6.75
N LEU A 90 -22.86 9.09 6.76
CA LEU A 90 -24.12 9.43 6.06
C LEU A 90 -23.90 10.34 4.84
N ARG A 91 -22.66 10.72 4.54
CA ARG A 91 -22.35 11.64 3.44
C ARG A 91 -22.62 10.98 2.09
N ILE A 92 -23.29 11.71 1.20
CA ILE A 92 -23.43 11.31 -0.21
C ILE A 92 -22.17 11.72 -0.96
N ARG A 93 -21.38 10.74 -1.41
CA ARG A 93 -20.18 10.95 -2.22
C ARG A 93 -20.34 10.25 -3.57
N TYR A 94 -19.93 10.91 -4.66
CA TYR A 94 -19.91 10.32 -5.99
C TYR A 94 -18.51 9.82 -6.33
N ARG A 95 -18.42 8.73 -7.06
CA ARG A 95 -17.22 8.29 -7.77
C ARG A 95 -17.33 8.75 -9.21
N VAL A 96 -16.24 9.20 -9.82
CA VAL A 96 -16.26 9.70 -11.21
C VAL A 96 -15.12 9.09 -12.01
N GLY A 97 -15.44 8.56 -13.19
CA GLY A 97 -14.50 8.05 -14.18
C GLY A 97 -14.64 8.75 -15.51
N ILE A 98 -13.54 9.22 -16.10
CA ILE A 98 -13.54 9.94 -17.39
C ILE A 98 -12.58 9.30 -18.38
N ASN A 99 -13.06 9.02 -19.59
CA ASN A 99 -12.24 8.52 -20.67
C ASN A 99 -12.61 9.15 -22.03
N ILE A 100 -11.63 9.32 -22.92
CA ILE A 100 -11.86 9.59 -24.34
C ILE A 100 -11.84 8.27 -25.12
N GLY A 101 -12.83 8.05 -25.98
CA GLY A 101 -12.82 6.90 -26.89
C GLY A 101 -13.87 6.97 -27.98
N ASP A 102 -13.73 6.08 -28.98
CA ASP A 102 -14.74 5.90 -30.02
C ASP A 102 -15.99 5.26 -29.43
N VAL A 103 -17.12 5.92 -29.62
CA VAL A 103 -18.43 5.45 -29.18
C VAL A 103 -19.40 5.34 -30.36
N ILE A 104 -20.27 4.33 -30.29
CA ILE A 104 -21.33 4.07 -31.26
C ILE A 104 -22.64 4.57 -30.64
N PHE A 105 -23.28 5.51 -31.34
CA PHE A 105 -24.59 6.03 -30.99
C PHE A 105 -25.67 5.13 -31.61
N ASP A 106 -26.54 4.60 -30.76
CA ASP A 106 -27.74 3.86 -31.16
C ASP A 106 -28.97 4.45 -30.47
N GLY A 107 -29.70 5.29 -31.20
CA GLY A 107 -30.79 6.08 -30.65
C GLY A 107 -30.33 7.04 -29.56
N ALA A 108 -30.77 6.80 -28.34
CA ALA A 108 -30.46 7.61 -27.16
C ALA A 108 -29.42 6.96 -26.23
N ASP A 109 -28.77 5.85 -26.64
CA ASP A 109 -27.73 5.18 -25.86
C ASP A 109 -26.38 5.16 -26.60
N ILE A 110 -25.30 4.96 -25.85
CA ILE A 110 -23.94 4.86 -26.37
C ILE A 110 -23.27 3.55 -25.97
N PHE A 111 -22.53 2.97 -26.92
CA PHE A 111 -21.80 1.73 -26.73
C PHE A 111 -20.36 1.84 -27.22
N GLY A 112 -19.48 1.03 -26.63
CA GLY A 112 -18.10 0.89 -27.10
C GLY A 112 -17.10 0.80 -25.96
N ASP A 113 -15.87 0.48 -26.32
CA ASP A 113 -14.76 0.32 -25.37
C ASP A 113 -14.51 1.59 -24.57
N GLY A 114 -14.74 2.77 -25.16
CA GLY A 114 -14.59 4.06 -24.48
C GLY A 114 -15.50 4.21 -23.26
N VAL A 115 -16.75 3.71 -23.35
CA VAL A 115 -17.74 3.71 -22.26
C VAL A 115 -17.33 2.72 -21.18
N ASN A 116 -16.90 1.53 -21.59
CA ASN A 116 -16.43 0.50 -20.67
C ASN A 116 -15.24 0.97 -19.86
N VAL A 117 -14.25 1.64 -20.48
CA VAL A 117 -13.11 2.22 -19.76
C VAL A 117 -13.58 3.25 -18.74
N ALA A 118 -14.45 4.21 -19.12
CA ALA A 118 -14.95 5.24 -18.20
C ALA A 118 -15.67 4.64 -16.99
N ALA A 119 -16.54 3.66 -17.20
CA ALA A 119 -17.23 2.95 -16.12
C ALA A 119 -16.27 2.18 -15.21
N ARG A 120 -15.17 1.64 -15.76
CA ARG A 120 -14.15 0.99 -14.93
C ARG A 120 -13.38 2.01 -14.11
N LEU A 121 -13.01 3.15 -14.67
CA LEU A 121 -12.35 4.24 -13.95
C LEU A 121 -13.22 4.76 -12.81
N GLU A 122 -14.54 4.88 -13.01
CA GLU A 122 -15.48 5.22 -11.94
C GLU A 122 -15.43 4.16 -10.84
N GLY A 123 -15.52 2.87 -11.19
CA GLY A 123 -15.39 1.80 -10.22
C GLY A 123 -14.01 1.73 -9.55
N LEU A 124 -12.99 2.37 -10.12
CA LEU A 124 -11.68 2.57 -9.47
C LEU A 124 -11.67 3.76 -8.51
N ALA A 125 -12.56 4.73 -8.69
CA ALA A 125 -12.48 5.97 -7.97
C ALA A 125 -12.83 5.82 -6.49
N GLU A 126 -12.08 6.49 -5.63
CA GLU A 126 -12.46 6.67 -4.23
C GLU A 126 -13.74 7.52 -4.12
N PRO A 127 -14.54 7.36 -3.06
CA PRO A 127 -15.71 8.21 -2.82
C PRO A 127 -15.33 9.69 -2.77
N GLY A 128 -15.87 10.50 -3.69
CA GLY A 128 -15.53 11.92 -3.87
C GLY A 128 -14.40 12.16 -4.87
N GLY A 129 -13.74 11.12 -5.37
CA GLY A 129 -12.61 11.20 -6.29
C GLY A 129 -13.01 11.25 -7.77
N ILE A 130 -12.05 11.68 -8.60
CA ILE A 130 -12.13 11.72 -10.07
C ILE A 130 -10.96 10.97 -10.66
N TYR A 131 -11.25 9.95 -11.46
CA TYR A 131 -10.24 9.11 -12.11
C TYR A 131 -10.32 9.29 -13.62
N ILE A 132 -9.19 9.63 -14.23
CA ILE A 132 -9.12 9.94 -15.65
C ILE A 132 -8.10 9.08 -16.37
N SER A 133 -8.37 8.73 -17.63
CA SER A 133 -7.44 7.94 -18.43
C SER A 133 -6.23 8.74 -18.89
N GLY A 134 -5.16 8.02 -19.27
CA GLY A 134 -3.96 8.48 -19.96
C GLY A 134 -4.21 9.54 -21.06
N ILE A 135 -5.26 9.33 -21.84
CA ILE A 135 -5.56 10.21 -22.97
C ILE A 135 -6.25 11.50 -22.49
N VAL A 136 -7.07 11.41 -21.44
CA VAL A 136 -7.77 12.57 -20.87
C VAL A 136 -6.77 13.54 -20.25
N HIS A 137 -5.86 13.09 -19.38
CA HIS A 137 -4.92 14.05 -18.78
C HIS A 137 -3.85 14.59 -19.72
N GLU A 138 -3.42 13.84 -20.73
CA GLU A 138 -2.63 14.42 -21.84
C GLU A 138 -3.40 15.55 -22.56
N THR A 139 -4.71 15.38 -22.77
CA THR A 139 -5.55 16.36 -23.48
C THR A 139 -5.81 17.63 -22.67
N VAL A 140 -5.89 17.54 -21.32
CA VAL A 140 -6.18 18.69 -20.44
C VAL A 140 -4.94 19.29 -19.78
N ALA A 141 -3.76 18.68 -19.95
CA ALA A 141 -2.50 19.16 -19.40
C ALA A 141 -2.24 20.64 -19.77
N GLY A 142 -1.92 21.45 -18.76
CA GLY A 142 -1.64 22.89 -18.91
C GLY A 142 -2.87 23.79 -19.07
N ARG A 143 -4.09 23.24 -19.03
CA ARG A 143 -5.35 24.01 -19.10
C ARG A 143 -6.21 23.93 -17.84
N GLN A 144 -5.80 23.10 -16.87
CA GLN A 144 -6.48 22.91 -15.58
C GLN A 144 -5.59 23.44 -14.44
N SER A 145 -6.21 24.05 -13.42
CA SER A 145 -5.51 24.55 -12.23
C SER A 145 -5.23 23.45 -11.19
N GLU A 146 -5.96 22.33 -11.27
CA GLU A 146 -5.89 21.23 -10.32
C GLU A 146 -4.88 20.17 -10.77
N SER A 147 -4.12 19.62 -9.81
CA SER A 147 -3.17 18.53 -10.05
C SER A 147 -3.83 17.17 -9.92
N PHE A 148 -3.54 16.27 -10.87
CA PHE A 148 -3.90 14.85 -10.75
C PHE A 148 -2.65 14.02 -10.44
N GLN A 149 -2.76 13.08 -9.52
CA GLN A 149 -1.70 12.14 -9.16
C GLN A 149 -1.66 10.96 -10.13
N ASP A 150 -0.47 10.54 -10.56
CA ASP A 150 -0.29 9.36 -11.40
C ASP A 150 -0.41 8.08 -10.58
N MET A 151 -1.38 7.23 -10.97
CA MET A 151 -1.67 5.95 -10.34
C MET A 151 -1.05 4.78 -11.11
N GLY A 152 -0.34 5.06 -12.21
CA GLY A 152 0.28 4.08 -13.07
C GLY A 152 -0.72 3.33 -13.97
N SER A 153 -0.23 2.26 -14.57
CA SER A 153 -1.02 1.41 -15.48
C SER A 153 -1.92 0.44 -14.70
N GLN A 154 -3.23 0.58 -14.87
CA GLN A 154 -4.26 -0.25 -14.24
C GLN A 154 -4.74 -1.34 -15.21
N ARG A 155 -4.76 -2.59 -14.77
CA ARG A 155 -5.44 -3.68 -15.49
C ARG A 155 -6.88 -3.74 -15.04
N VAL A 156 -7.81 -3.60 -15.98
CA VAL A 156 -9.25 -3.64 -15.69
C VAL A 156 -9.89 -4.84 -16.37
N LYS A 157 -10.87 -5.46 -15.71
CA LYS A 157 -11.54 -6.68 -16.20
C LYS A 157 -12.06 -6.47 -17.63
N ASN A 158 -11.75 -7.42 -18.51
CA ASN A 158 -12.18 -7.47 -19.93
C ASN A 158 -11.59 -6.39 -20.85
N ILE A 159 -10.47 -5.77 -20.49
CA ILE A 159 -9.69 -4.91 -21.40
C ILE A 159 -8.28 -5.48 -21.53
N SER A 160 -7.87 -5.77 -22.77
CA SER A 160 -6.60 -6.46 -23.08
C SER A 160 -5.36 -5.62 -22.78
N ARG A 161 -5.46 -4.29 -22.82
CA ARG A 161 -4.36 -3.35 -22.55
C ARG A 161 -4.53 -2.63 -21.21
N PRO A 162 -3.45 -2.47 -20.42
CA PRO A 162 -3.47 -1.61 -19.25
C PRO A 162 -3.84 -0.17 -19.62
N VAL A 163 -4.58 0.51 -18.75
CA VAL A 163 -4.95 1.91 -18.89
C VAL A 163 -4.17 2.70 -17.85
N ARG A 164 -3.37 3.69 -18.26
CA ARG A 164 -2.74 4.61 -17.30
C ARG A 164 -3.83 5.49 -16.68
N VAL A 165 -3.79 5.66 -15.37
CA VAL A 165 -4.84 6.36 -14.62
C VAL A 165 -4.25 7.50 -13.81
N TRP A 166 -4.94 8.62 -13.80
CA TRP A 166 -4.64 9.73 -12.90
C TRP A 166 -5.82 10.03 -11.99
N GLN A 167 -5.53 10.36 -10.74
CA GLN A 167 -6.50 10.58 -9.67
C GLN A 167 -6.51 12.03 -9.22
N TRP A 168 -7.69 12.57 -8.97
CA TRP A 168 -7.91 13.77 -8.17
C TRP A 168 -8.85 13.45 -7.01
N VAL A 169 -8.60 14.07 -5.85
CA VAL A 169 -9.43 13.97 -4.65
C VAL A 169 -9.64 15.36 -4.05
N PRO A 170 -10.82 15.65 -3.44
CA PRO A 170 -11.23 16.99 -3.02
C PRO A 170 -10.41 17.56 -1.86
N GLU A 171 -9.93 16.68 -0.97
CA GLU A 171 -8.87 17.02 -0.03
C GLU A 171 -7.57 16.61 -0.70
N ALA A 172 -6.76 17.59 -1.11
CA ALA A 172 -5.34 17.30 -1.33
C ALA A 172 -4.87 16.68 -0.01
N ARG A 173 -4.61 15.36 0.00
CA ARG A 173 -3.93 14.72 1.14
C ARG A 173 -2.74 15.63 1.40
N PRO A 174 -2.61 16.24 2.60
CA PRO A 174 -1.53 17.16 2.85
C PRO A 174 -0.27 16.45 2.41
N GLU A 175 0.43 16.98 1.39
CA GLU A 175 1.65 16.36 0.91
C GLU A 175 2.56 16.26 2.14
N ARG A 176 2.67 15.05 2.70
CA ARG A 176 3.56 14.82 3.82
C ARG A 176 4.94 15.09 3.27
N LYS A 177 5.47 16.25 3.64
CA LYS A 177 6.84 16.59 3.34
C LYS A 177 7.67 15.44 3.91
N PRO A 178 8.47 14.78 3.07
CA PRO A 178 9.25 13.67 3.56
C PRO A 178 10.17 14.21 4.67
N PRO A 179 10.45 13.42 5.72
CA PRO A 179 11.37 13.82 6.78
C PRO A 179 12.70 14.32 6.21
N GLU A 180 13.41 15.21 6.90
CA GLU A 180 14.67 15.77 6.40
C GLU A 180 15.69 14.68 6.02
N ALA A 181 15.71 13.57 6.77
CA ALA A 181 16.52 12.38 6.47
C ALA A 181 16.26 11.80 5.08
N ALA A 182 15.01 11.83 4.60
CA ALA A 182 14.63 11.33 3.29
C ALA A 182 15.21 12.18 2.14
N LEU A 183 15.44 13.49 2.36
CA LEU A 183 16.09 14.35 1.37
C LEU A 183 17.55 13.98 1.11
N GLN A 184 18.16 13.23 2.04
CA GLN A 184 19.52 12.72 1.92
C GLN A 184 19.59 11.36 1.22
N GLN A 185 18.43 10.73 0.92
CA GLN A 185 18.37 9.41 0.31
C GLN A 185 19.04 9.41 -1.07
N ARG A 186 19.95 8.47 -1.27
CA ARG A 186 20.52 8.14 -2.58
C ARG A 186 20.30 6.67 -2.86
N VAL A 187 19.33 6.37 -3.72
CA VAL A 187 19.06 5.01 -4.18
C VAL A 187 20.24 4.54 -5.03
N LYS A 188 20.74 3.35 -4.71
CA LYS A 188 21.78 2.62 -5.43
C LYS A 188 21.23 1.26 -5.84
N TYR A 189 21.93 0.62 -6.76
CA TYR A 189 21.57 -0.70 -7.26
C TYR A 189 22.76 -1.66 -7.12
N CYS A 190 22.47 -2.92 -6.80
CA CYS A 190 23.42 -4.03 -6.89
C CYS A 190 22.75 -5.22 -7.57
N SER A 191 23.55 -6.17 -8.05
CA SER A 191 23.05 -7.43 -8.60
C SER A 191 23.19 -8.54 -7.55
N SER A 192 22.14 -9.33 -7.39
CA SER A 192 22.17 -10.58 -6.63
C SER A 192 22.93 -11.68 -7.38
N SER A 193 23.11 -12.84 -6.73
CA SER A 193 23.85 -13.99 -7.26
C SER A 193 23.27 -14.56 -8.56
N ASP A 194 21.98 -14.37 -8.81
CA ASP A 194 21.27 -14.75 -10.05
C ASP A 194 21.11 -13.62 -11.06
N GLY A 195 21.71 -12.45 -10.80
CA GLY A 195 21.62 -11.28 -11.67
C GLY A 195 20.39 -10.39 -11.43
N THR A 196 19.50 -10.73 -10.49
CA THR A 196 18.38 -9.86 -10.07
C THR A 196 18.93 -8.53 -9.55
N HIS A 197 18.44 -7.39 -10.06
CA HIS A 197 18.84 -6.08 -9.54
C HIS A 197 18.04 -5.69 -8.30
N LEU A 198 18.74 -5.23 -7.28
CA LEU A 198 18.19 -4.83 -6.00
C LEU A 198 18.47 -3.35 -5.76
N ALA A 199 17.41 -2.57 -5.52
CA ALA A 199 17.49 -1.19 -5.10
C ALA A 199 17.73 -1.10 -3.60
N TYR A 200 18.78 -0.38 -3.19
CA TYR A 200 19.12 -0.19 -1.79
C TYR A 200 19.55 1.24 -1.49
N THR A 201 19.55 1.59 -0.21
CA THR A 201 20.01 2.87 0.29
C THR A 201 20.60 2.73 1.70
N THR A 202 21.50 3.65 2.06
CA THR A 202 22.02 3.80 3.42
C THR A 202 21.82 5.25 3.84
N ILE A 203 21.23 5.47 5.02
CA ILE A 203 20.99 6.80 5.59
C ILE A 203 21.33 6.78 7.08
N GLY A 204 21.84 7.91 7.58
CA GLY A 204 22.20 8.08 8.98
C GLY A 204 23.66 7.80 9.26
N ASP A 205 24.06 8.12 10.48
CA ASP A 205 25.41 7.92 11.02
C ASP A 205 25.34 6.99 12.24
N GLY A 206 26.49 6.46 12.67
CA GLY A 206 26.60 5.59 13.84
C GLY A 206 26.70 4.10 13.47
N PRO A 207 26.32 3.18 14.38
CA PRO A 207 26.52 1.75 14.16
C PRO A 207 25.84 1.27 12.87
N PRO A 208 26.51 0.42 12.05
CA PRO A 208 25.94 -0.07 10.80
C PRO A 208 24.81 -1.06 11.10
N VAL A 209 23.63 -0.79 10.54
CA VAL A 209 22.45 -1.66 10.65
C VAL A 209 21.99 -2.05 9.24
N LEU A 210 21.85 -3.35 8.98
CA LEU A 210 21.09 -3.84 7.83
C LEU A 210 19.67 -4.14 8.30
N LYS A 211 18.66 -3.56 7.63
CA LYS A 211 17.26 -3.93 7.82
C LYS A 211 16.90 -5.02 6.82
N ALA A 212 16.53 -6.20 7.33
CA ALA A 212 15.95 -7.28 6.53
C ALA A 212 14.59 -6.85 5.94
N PRO A 213 14.19 -7.41 4.79
CA PRO A 213 12.94 -7.03 4.14
C PRO A 213 11.74 -7.54 4.93
N ASN A 214 10.62 -6.83 4.81
CA ASN A 214 9.35 -7.13 5.48
C ASN A 214 8.22 -7.33 4.48
N TRP A 215 7.00 -7.61 4.98
CA TRP A 215 5.79 -7.70 4.15
C TRP A 215 5.59 -6.38 3.41
N ILE A 216 6.06 -6.45 2.16
CA ILE A 216 6.23 -5.46 1.11
C ILE A 216 6.75 -4.08 1.51
N ASN A 217 7.62 -3.55 0.66
CA ASN A 217 8.29 -2.31 0.92
C ASN A 217 8.65 -1.57 -0.36
N HIS A 218 8.81 -0.26 -0.23
CA HIS A 218 9.25 0.61 -1.30
C HIS A 218 10.07 1.76 -0.69
N ILE A 219 11.39 1.72 -0.87
CA ILE A 219 12.35 2.59 -0.16
C ILE A 219 12.08 4.10 -0.33
N GLU A 220 11.40 4.54 -1.38
CA GLU A 220 11.01 5.94 -1.58
C GLU A 220 9.66 6.29 -0.93
N TYR A 221 8.64 5.44 -1.09
CA TYR A 221 7.29 5.74 -0.61
C TYR A 221 7.16 5.61 0.91
N GLU A 222 7.93 4.71 1.53
CA GLU A 222 7.90 4.53 2.99
C GLU A 222 8.24 5.82 3.76
N TRP A 223 9.07 6.72 3.22
CA TRP A 223 9.40 7.99 3.87
C TRP A 223 8.21 8.92 4.04
N LYS A 224 7.29 8.92 3.07
CA LYS A 224 6.09 9.77 3.09
C LYS A 224 4.94 9.11 3.84
N SER A 225 5.05 7.82 4.14
CA SER A 225 4.01 7.06 4.83
C SER A 225 3.90 7.49 6.30
N PRO A 226 2.68 7.73 6.82
CA PRO A 226 2.44 7.89 8.26
C PRO A 226 2.83 6.67 9.08
N VAL A 227 2.85 5.48 8.46
CA VAL A 227 3.19 4.22 9.12
C VAL A 227 4.69 4.08 9.31
N TRP A 228 5.48 4.39 8.27
CA TRP A 228 6.92 4.10 8.27
C TRP A 228 7.81 5.33 8.45
N GLY A 229 7.37 6.53 8.04
CA GLY A 229 8.24 7.70 7.95
C GLY A 229 8.90 8.08 9.27
N GLN A 230 8.12 8.10 10.37
CA GLN A 230 8.65 8.40 11.70
C GLN A 230 9.56 7.29 12.22
N PHE A 231 9.17 6.03 12.05
CA PHE A 231 9.98 4.87 12.44
C PHE A 231 11.36 4.88 11.77
N LEU A 232 11.39 5.12 10.46
CA LEU A 232 12.63 5.18 9.69
C LEU A 232 13.49 6.38 10.07
N SER A 233 12.86 7.53 10.37
CA SER A 233 13.58 8.74 10.80
C SER A 233 14.25 8.54 12.15
N GLU A 234 13.55 7.91 13.10
CA GLU A 234 14.09 7.63 14.43
C GLU A 234 15.26 6.63 14.36
N PHE A 235 15.13 5.57 13.55
CA PHE A 235 16.22 4.64 13.31
C PHE A 235 17.44 5.30 12.67
N ALA A 236 17.25 6.07 11.59
CA ALA A 236 18.33 6.73 10.86
C ALA A 236 19.01 7.86 11.68
N SER A 237 18.31 8.41 12.67
CA SER A 237 18.91 9.39 13.59
C SER A 237 19.85 8.75 14.62
N ASN A 238 19.75 7.43 14.80
CA ASN A 238 20.51 6.71 15.82
C ASN A 238 21.54 5.71 15.26
N CYS A 239 21.40 5.32 13.98
CA CYS A 239 22.21 4.30 13.31
C CYS A 239 22.45 4.65 11.83
N SER A 240 23.51 4.07 11.25
CA SER A 240 23.69 4.01 9.80
C SER A 240 22.83 2.89 9.22
N LEU A 241 21.59 3.22 8.86
CA LEU A 241 20.56 2.28 8.44
C LEU A 241 20.62 1.99 6.93
N THR A 242 20.95 0.75 6.58
CA THR A 242 20.87 0.22 5.22
C THR A 242 19.57 -0.55 5.02
N ARG A 243 18.84 -0.22 3.96
CA ARG A 243 17.56 -0.82 3.58
C ARG A 243 17.57 -1.14 2.08
N PHE A 244 16.76 -2.11 1.67
CA PHE A 244 16.58 -2.43 0.26
C PHE A 244 15.17 -2.91 -0.02
N ASP A 245 14.71 -2.69 -1.25
CA ASP A 245 13.50 -3.33 -1.76
C ASP A 245 13.83 -4.78 -2.09
N GLN A 246 13.16 -5.74 -1.46
CA GLN A 246 13.36 -7.15 -1.83
C GLN A 246 12.99 -7.38 -3.30
N ARG A 247 13.54 -8.44 -3.91
CA ARG A 247 13.10 -8.88 -5.24
C ARG A 247 11.58 -9.00 -5.30
N GLY A 248 10.99 -8.57 -6.42
CA GLY A 248 9.54 -8.53 -6.57
C GLY A 248 8.87 -7.24 -6.05
N ASN A 249 9.63 -6.33 -5.43
CA ASN A 249 9.10 -5.13 -4.80
C ASN A 249 9.75 -3.82 -5.25
N GLY A 250 9.02 -2.72 -5.07
CA GLY A 250 9.51 -1.35 -5.09
C GLY A 250 10.35 -1.06 -6.33
N LEU A 251 11.57 -0.56 -6.11
CA LEU A 251 12.51 -0.23 -7.18
C LEU A 251 13.43 -1.38 -7.60
N SER A 252 13.35 -2.54 -6.95
CA SER A 252 14.08 -3.75 -7.36
C SER A 252 13.41 -4.42 -8.54
N ASP A 253 14.06 -5.41 -9.15
CA ASP A 253 13.46 -6.14 -10.28
C ASP A 253 12.20 -6.90 -9.83
N TRP A 254 11.12 -6.74 -10.60
CA TRP A 254 9.85 -7.44 -10.34
C TRP A 254 9.78 -8.81 -11.03
N GLU A 255 10.57 -9.02 -12.09
CA GLU A 255 10.60 -10.25 -12.88
C GLU A 255 11.73 -11.19 -12.42
N ALA A 256 11.75 -11.51 -11.12
CA ALA A 256 12.69 -12.50 -10.59
C ALA A 256 12.20 -13.93 -10.89
N GLU A 257 13.10 -14.77 -11.42
CA GLU A 257 12.81 -16.19 -11.71
C GLU A 257 12.32 -16.93 -10.46
N GLU A 258 12.94 -16.64 -9.31
CA GLU A 258 12.64 -17.29 -8.04
C GLU A 258 12.46 -16.27 -6.91
N ILE A 259 11.42 -16.46 -6.10
CA ILE A 259 11.20 -15.79 -4.81
C ILE A 259 11.18 -16.90 -3.76
N SER A 260 12.30 -17.04 -3.05
CA SER A 260 12.49 -18.06 -2.01
C SER A 260 13.36 -17.53 -0.89
N GLU A 261 13.33 -18.19 0.26
CA GLU A 261 14.14 -17.79 1.40
C GLU A 261 15.64 -17.79 1.06
N ASP A 262 16.11 -18.78 0.31
CA ASP A 262 17.51 -18.89 -0.12
C ASP A 262 17.94 -17.65 -0.90
N ARG A 263 17.08 -17.20 -1.82
CA ARG A 263 17.28 -15.98 -2.57
C ARG A 263 17.25 -14.73 -1.71
N MET A 264 16.37 -14.67 -0.71
CA MET A 264 16.35 -13.54 0.23
C MET A 264 17.65 -13.44 1.03
N ILE A 265 18.25 -14.56 1.44
CA ILE A 265 19.55 -14.56 2.14
C ILE A 265 20.69 -14.11 1.22
N ASP A 266 20.69 -14.58 -0.03
CA ASP A 266 21.67 -14.15 -1.04
C ASP A 266 21.53 -12.66 -1.38
N ASP A 267 20.31 -12.15 -1.46
CA ASP A 267 20.00 -10.73 -1.68
C ASP A 267 20.53 -9.87 -0.53
N MET A 268 20.24 -10.26 0.71
CA MET A 268 20.74 -9.57 1.91
C MET A 268 22.27 -9.50 1.92
N LEU A 269 22.95 -10.59 1.55
CA LEU A 269 24.41 -10.62 1.47
C LEU A 269 24.94 -9.69 0.38
N SER A 270 24.33 -9.73 -0.81
CA SER A 270 24.71 -8.90 -1.96
C SER A 270 24.55 -7.40 -1.65
N VAL A 271 23.45 -7.02 -1.00
CA VAL A 271 23.20 -5.65 -0.54
C VAL A 271 24.21 -5.25 0.54
N ALA A 272 24.48 -6.11 1.52
CA ALA A 272 25.47 -5.83 2.55
C ALA A 272 26.86 -5.58 1.95
N ASP A 273 27.28 -6.40 0.99
CA ASP A 273 28.56 -6.24 0.29
C ASP A 273 28.60 -4.96 -0.54
N ALA A 274 27.54 -4.67 -1.31
CA ALA A 274 27.45 -3.46 -2.14
C ALA A 274 27.41 -2.17 -1.29
N ALA A 275 26.80 -2.23 -0.10
CA ALA A 275 26.77 -1.12 0.84
C ALA A 275 28.07 -0.99 1.68
N GLY A 276 29.02 -1.92 1.54
CA GLY A 276 30.28 -1.90 2.29
C GLY A 276 30.14 -2.33 3.76
N LEU A 277 29.08 -3.08 4.10
CA LEU A 277 28.81 -3.56 5.44
C LEU A 277 29.59 -4.85 5.73
N HIS A 278 30.80 -4.73 6.29
CA HIS A 278 31.60 -5.91 6.64
C HIS A 278 31.04 -6.68 7.84
N ARG A 279 30.72 -5.98 8.93
CA ARG A 279 30.07 -6.56 10.12
C ARG A 279 29.09 -5.56 10.73
N PHE A 280 27.85 -5.98 10.96
CA PHE A 280 26.74 -5.05 11.24
C PHE A 280 25.70 -5.63 12.20
N ALA A 281 24.90 -4.77 12.82
CA ALA A 281 23.67 -5.18 13.47
C ALA A 281 22.62 -5.53 12.41
N LEU A 282 21.86 -6.59 12.63
CA LEU A 282 20.81 -7.02 11.71
C LEU A 282 19.45 -6.85 12.38
N PHE A 283 18.62 -6.00 11.79
CA PHE A 283 17.26 -5.72 12.24
C PHE A 283 16.24 -6.42 11.35
N GLY A 284 15.37 -7.23 11.94
CA GLY A 284 14.32 -7.96 11.24
C GLY A 284 12.95 -7.73 11.85
N ILE A 285 11.99 -7.31 11.03
CA ILE A 285 10.58 -7.20 11.42
C ILE A 285 9.73 -8.22 10.66
N SER A 286 8.78 -8.87 11.33
CA SER A 286 7.89 -9.85 10.70
C SER A 286 8.67 -11.01 10.06
N GLN A 287 8.43 -11.31 8.77
CA GLN A 287 9.23 -12.25 7.96
C GLN A 287 10.75 -11.97 8.04
N GLY A 288 11.13 -10.69 8.15
CA GLY A 288 12.52 -10.27 8.22
C GLY A 288 13.22 -10.83 9.46
N ALA A 289 12.49 -11.16 10.52
CA ALA A 289 13.06 -11.82 11.68
C ALA A 289 13.49 -13.26 11.37
N ALA A 290 12.69 -14.02 10.62
CA ALA A 290 13.05 -15.36 10.17
C ALA A 290 14.27 -15.33 9.25
N PHE A 291 14.28 -14.41 8.28
CA PHE A 291 15.45 -14.20 7.41
C PHE A 291 16.68 -13.80 8.22
N SER A 292 16.52 -12.97 9.25
CA SER A 292 17.63 -12.54 10.10
C SER A 292 18.22 -13.68 10.93
N MET A 293 17.38 -14.56 11.49
CA MET A 293 17.84 -15.77 12.19
C MET A 293 18.62 -16.68 11.25
N ARG A 294 18.09 -16.91 10.04
CA ARG A 294 18.75 -17.71 9.01
C ARG A 294 20.06 -17.10 8.53
N PHE A 295 20.08 -15.79 8.29
CA PHE A 295 21.28 -15.06 7.89
C PHE A 295 22.36 -15.14 8.96
N ALA A 296 22.03 -14.88 10.23
CA ALA A 296 23.00 -14.94 11.33
C ALA A 296 23.50 -16.36 11.63
N ALA A 297 22.68 -17.39 11.40
CA ALA A 297 23.12 -18.78 11.51
C ALA A 297 24.09 -19.17 10.38
N LYS A 298 23.87 -18.68 9.15
CA LYS A 298 24.70 -18.97 7.97
C LYS A 298 25.98 -18.12 7.93
N HIS A 299 25.91 -16.87 8.39
CA HIS A 299 26.96 -15.85 8.31
C HIS A 299 27.22 -15.17 9.67
N PRO A 300 27.52 -15.93 10.74
CA PRO A 300 27.72 -15.36 12.08
C PRO A 300 28.87 -14.35 12.14
N GLU A 301 29.86 -14.48 11.24
CA GLU A 301 30.99 -13.55 11.10
C GLU A 301 30.57 -12.16 10.61
N ARG A 302 29.43 -12.06 9.92
CA ARG A 302 28.89 -10.80 9.37
C ARG A 302 28.00 -10.06 10.36
N VAL A 303 27.51 -10.72 11.39
CA VAL A 303 26.51 -10.16 12.32
C VAL A 303 27.16 -9.82 13.67
N LYS A 304 26.91 -8.60 14.16
CA LYS A 304 27.30 -8.17 15.51
C LYS A 304 26.23 -8.48 16.54
N CYS A 305 24.96 -8.22 16.22
CA CYS A 305 23.79 -8.55 17.04
C CYS A 305 22.52 -8.63 16.18
N LEU A 306 21.48 -9.26 16.73
CA LEU A 306 20.13 -9.32 16.15
C LEU A 306 19.13 -8.50 16.96
N VAL A 307 18.31 -7.72 16.27
CA VAL A 307 17.10 -7.12 16.84
C VAL A 307 15.89 -7.60 16.03
N LEU A 308 14.99 -8.33 16.68
CA LEU A 308 13.83 -8.96 16.05
C LEU A 308 12.55 -8.31 16.59
N LEU A 309 11.69 -7.78 15.72
CA LEU A 309 10.43 -7.14 16.09
C LEU A 309 9.23 -7.87 15.49
N GLY A 310 8.28 -8.30 16.32
CA GLY A 310 7.04 -8.96 15.86
C GLY A 310 7.33 -10.17 14.96
N GLY A 311 8.48 -10.81 15.17
CA GLY A 311 8.99 -11.86 14.30
C GLY A 311 8.34 -13.20 14.53
N TYR A 312 8.53 -14.13 13.60
CA TYR A 312 8.16 -15.53 13.81
C TYR A 312 9.30 -16.49 13.50
N VAL A 313 9.26 -17.64 14.18
CA VAL A 313 10.12 -18.78 13.86
C VAL A 313 9.45 -19.64 12.80
N ARG A 314 8.12 -19.79 12.88
CA ARG A 314 7.32 -20.62 11.99
C ARG A 314 6.27 -19.79 11.25
N GLY A 315 6.30 -19.89 9.93
CA GLY A 315 5.27 -19.38 9.04
C GLY A 315 3.92 -20.03 9.32
N ARG A 316 2.83 -19.42 8.84
CA ARG A 316 1.46 -19.86 9.19
C ARG A 316 1.20 -21.34 8.94
N LEU A 317 1.69 -21.88 7.82
CA LEU A 317 1.50 -23.29 7.44
C LEU A 317 2.42 -24.26 8.20
N GLN A 318 3.39 -23.76 8.97
CA GLN A 318 4.30 -24.58 9.79
C GLN A 318 3.88 -24.65 11.26
N ARG A 319 2.76 -24.01 11.63
CA ARG A 319 2.31 -23.94 13.04
C ARG A 319 1.46 -25.14 13.47
N GLY A 320 0.90 -25.90 12.51
CA GLY A 320 -0.05 -26.98 12.81
C GLY A 320 -1.36 -26.46 13.42
N ASP A 321 -1.72 -25.20 13.12
CA ASP A 321 -2.91 -24.53 13.63
C ASP A 321 -3.95 -24.34 12.50
N PRO A 322 -5.12 -25.00 12.57
CA PRO A 322 -6.17 -24.86 11.58
C PRO A 322 -6.68 -23.42 11.40
N GLU A 323 -6.58 -22.55 12.41
CA GLU A 323 -6.97 -21.15 12.28
C GLU A 323 -5.96 -20.36 11.44
N ALA A 324 -4.66 -20.54 11.68
CA ALA A 324 -3.60 -19.97 10.85
C ALA A 324 -3.72 -20.40 9.38
N ASP A 325 -4.06 -21.68 9.12
CA ASP A 325 -4.28 -22.20 7.78
C ASP A 325 -5.47 -21.52 7.08
N ARG A 326 -6.61 -21.38 7.79
CA ARG A 326 -7.78 -20.66 7.25
C ARG A 326 -7.47 -19.20 6.95
N PHE A 327 -6.76 -18.53 7.84
CA PHE A 327 -6.35 -17.14 7.64
C PHE A 327 -5.47 -16.99 6.40
N TYR A 328 -4.51 -17.91 6.22
CA TYR A 328 -3.69 -17.97 5.01
C TYR A 328 -4.56 -18.12 3.75
N GLN A 329 -5.53 -19.03 3.73
CA GLN A 329 -6.41 -19.22 2.56
C GLN A 329 -7.25 -17.98 2.26
N ILE A 330 -7.76 -17.28 3.27
CA ILE A 330 -8.51 -16.03 3.08
C ILE A 330 -7.60 -14.95 2.47
N GLY A 331 -6.44 -14.71 3.07
CA GLY A 331 -5.48 -13.72 2.56
C GLY A 331 -5.04 -14.05 1.13
N TYR A 332 -4.77 -15.32 0.83
CA TYR A 332 -4.40 -15.77 -0.52
C TYR A 332 -5.45 -15.38 -1.57
N ASN A 333 -6.73 -15.65 -1.29
CA ASN A 333 -7.82 -15.30 -2.19
C ASN A 333 -7.99 -13.77 -2.31
N MET A 334 -7.82 -13.01 -1.22
CA MET A 334 -7.86 -11.55 -1.25
C MET A 334 -6.78 -10.96 -2.17
N ILE A 335 -5.56 -11.51 -2.11
CA ILE A 335 -4.48 -11.11 -3.01
C ILE A 335 -4.83 -11.50 -4.46
N ARG A 336 -5.09 -12.78 -4.70
CA ARG A 336 -5.34 -13.33 -6.04
C ARG A 336 -6.42 -12.55 -6.78
N ASP A 337 -7.53 -12.27 -6.11
CA ASP A 337 -8.71 -11.71 -6.76
C ASP A 337 -8.79 -10.18 -6.70
N GLY A 338 -7.99 -9.55 -5.83
CA GLY A 338 -8.19 -8.14 -5.48
C GLY A 338 -6.95 -7.29 -5.18
N TRP A 339 -5.73 -7.84 -5.20
CA TRP A 339 -4.54 -7.06 -4.87
C TRP A 339 -4.33 -5.82 -5.76
N GLY A 340 -4.40 -6.02 -7.08
CA GLY A 340 -4.33 -4.95 -8.08
C GLY A 340 -5.67 -4.21 -8.27
N SER A 341 -6.69 -4.53 -7.48
CA SER A 341 -7.96 -3.81 -7.51
C SER A 341 -7.75 -2.37 -7.05
N PRO A 342 -8.43 -1.39 -7.65
CA PRO A 342 -8.45 -0.04 -7.09
C PRO A 342 -9.11 0.01 -5.70
N ASN A 343 -10.10 -0.85 -5.47
CA ASN A 343 -10.83 -0.92 -4.21
C ASN A 343 -9.87 -1.46 -3.16
N SER A 344 -9.55 -0.62 -2.18
CA SER A 344 -8.61 -0.93 -1.12
C SER A 344 -9.08 -2.07 -0.22
N ILE A 345 -10.36 -2.44 -0.20
CA ILE A 345 -10.91 -3.43 0.75
C ILE A 345 -10.12 -4.74 0.81
N TYR A 346 -9.57 -5.18 -0.32
CA TYR A 346 -8.73 -6.40 -0.40
C TYR A 346 -7.38 -6.24 0.28
N ARG A 347 -6.75 -5.07 0.16
CA ARG A 347 -5.52 -4.71 0.87
C ARG A 347 -5.80 -4.30 2.32
N HIS A 348 -6.98 -3.74 2.57
CA HIS A 348 -7.45 -3.31 3.88
C HIS A 348 -7.60 -4.47 4.86
N PHE A 349 -7.89 -5.67 4.34
CA PHE A 349 -7.79 -6.91 5.11
C PHE A 349 -6.41 -7.09 5.75
N PHE A 350 -5.34 -6.84 4.99
CA PHE A 350 -3.97 -6.93 5.49
C PHE A 350 -3.65 -5.76 6.43
N THR A 351 -4.05 -4.55 6.05
CA THR A 351 -3.86 -3.35 6.87
C THR A 351 -4.47 -3.50 8.26
N THR A 352 -5.73 -3.91 8.36
CA THR A 352 -6.41 -4.12 9.66
C THR A 352 -5.85 -5.30 10.45
N THR A 353 -5.13 -6.21 9.80
CA THR A 353 -4.39 -7.29 10.46
C THR A 353 -3.07 -6.79 11.04
N TYR A 354 -2.34 -5.95 10.30
CA TYR A 354 -1.01 -5.48 10.68
C TYR A 354 -1.04 -4.26 11.60
N ILE A 355 -1.97 -3.33 11.40
CA ILE A 355 -2.06 -2.09 12.16
C ILE A 355 -3.52 -1.82 12.57
N PRO A 356 -4.15 -2.71 13.36
CA PRO A 356 -5.57 -2.60 13.75
C PRO A 356 -5.93 -1.33 14.50
N ASP A 357 -4.96 -0.69 15.17
CA ASP A 357 -5.20 0.54 15.92
C ASP A 357 -4.96 1.80 15.06
N ALA A 358 -4.58 1.64 13.78
CA ALA A 358 -4.33 2.74 12.85
C ALA A 358 -5.55 3.64 12.66
N THR A 359 -5.28 4.94 12.52
CA THR A 359 -6.21 5.92 11.99
C THR A 359 -6.60 5.59 10.54
N ALA A 360 -7.70 6.17 10.05
CA ALA A 360 -8.11 6.00 8.66
C ALA A 360 -7.02 6.45 7.67
N GLU A 361 -6.35 7.59 7.93
CA GLU A 361 -5.25 8.09 7.10
C GLU A 361 -4.07 7.11 7.05
N GLU A 362 -3.69 6.54 8.20
CA GLU A 362 -2.64 5.53 8.29
C GLU A 362 -3.00 4.27 7.51
N GLY A 363 -4.24 3.80 7.67
CA GLY A 363 -4.75 2.62 6.98
C GLY A 363 -4.78 2.81 5.47
N GLU A 364 -5.34 3.92 4.99
CA GLU A 364 -5.38 4.25 3.55
C GLU A 364 -3.98 4.40 2.96
N SER A 365 -3.07 5.07 3.67
CA SER A 365 -1.69 5.19 3.20
C SER A 365 -0.99 3.83 3.13
N PHE A 366 -1.28 2.91 4.04
CA PHE A 366 -0.70 1.58 4.00
C PHE A 366 -1.32 0.74 2.89
N ASP A 367 -2.63 0.80 2.68
CA ASP A 367 -3.30 0.17 1.52
C ASP A 367 -2.67 0.61 0.20
N GLU A 368 -2.37 1.90 0.05
CA GLU A 368 -1.76 2.43 -1.16
C GLU A 368 -0.28 2.05 -1.29
N LEU A 369 0.48 2.08 -0.18
CA LEU A 369 1.86 1.58 -0.16
C LEU A 369 1.90 0.12 -0.62
N GLN A 370 0.99 -0.72 -0.14
CA GLN A 370 0.90 -2.13 -0.52
C GLN A 370 0.65 -2.29 -2.04
N ARG A 371 -0.23 -1.46 -2.60
CA ARG A 371 -0.55 -1.46 -4.05
C ARG A 371 0.66 -1.08 -4.91
N LEU A 372 1.41 -0.06 -4.48
CA LEU A 372 2.54 0.49 -5.22
C LEU A 372 3.81 -0.36 -5.10
N SER A 373 3.93 -1.09 -3.99
CA SER A 373 5.15 -1.82 -3.67
C SER A 373 5.31 -3.13 -4.43
N THR A 374 4.22 -3.76 -4.92
CA THR A 374 4.34 -5.02 -5.66
C THR A 374 3.08 -5.33 -6.48
N ASN A 375 3.20 -6.24 -7.46
CA ASN A 375 2.06 -6.77 -8.22
C ASN A 375 1.41 -7.98 -7.52
N THR A 376 0.25 -8.41 -8.03
CA THR A 376 -0.48 -9.57 -7.51
C THR A 376 0.34 -10.86 -7.50
N GLU A 377 1.09 -11.12 -8.58
CA GLU A 377 1.84 -12.37 -8.75
C GLU A 377 2.96 -12.50 -7.70
N ASN A 378 3.74 -11.43 -7.53
CA ASN A 378 4.80 -11.38 -6.54
C ASN A 378 4.24 -11.37 -5.12
N ALA A 379 3.14 -10.66 -4.85
CA ALA A 379 2.48 -10.71 -3.55
C ALA A 379 2.08 -12.15 -3.15
N LEU A 380 1.55 -12.95 -4.09
CA LEU A 380 1.24 -14.36 -3.86
C LEU A 380 2.49 -15.18 -3.59
N ARG A 381 3.54 -15.05 -4.42
CA ARG A 381 4.81 -15.76 -4.25
C ARG A 381 5.47 -15.44 -2.91
N ILE A 382 5.45 -14.17 -2.49
CA ILE A 382 5.95 -13.72 -1.19
C ILE A 382 5.10 -14.31 -0.06
N MET A 383 3.77 -14.28 -0.18
CA MET A 383 2.88 -14.85 0.83
C MET A 383 3.07 -16.36 0.99
N GLU A 384 3.20 -17.10 -0.12
CA GLU A 384 3.47 -18.53 -0.16
C GLU A 384 4.80 -18.85 0.53
N MET A 385 5.89 -18.16 0.14
CA MET A 385 7.19 -18.29 0.76
C MET A 385 7.10 -18.07 2.28
N ASN A 386 6.55 -16.92 2.71
CA ASN A 386 6.42 -16.54 4.12
C ASN A 386 5.62 -17.54 4.95
N ALA A 387 4.55 -18.09 4.37
CA ALA A 387 3.69 -19.03 5.07
C ALA A 387 4.38 -20.39 5.29
N ALA A 388 5.32 -20.76 4.41
CA ALA A 388 6.06 -22.01 4.45
C ALA A 388 7.34 -21.97 5.29
N ILE A 389 7.81 -20.79 5.71
CA ILE A 389 9.06 -20.61 6.47
C ILE A 389 9.10 -21.47 7.73
N ASP A 390 10.21 -22.17 7.94
CA ASP A 390 10.58 -22.76 9.23
C ASP A 390 12.02 -22.37 9.61
N ALA A 391 12.15 -21.35 10.46
CA ALA A 391 13.41 -20.88 10.99
C ALA A 391 13.85 -21.60 12.28
N THR A 392 13.14 -22.62 12.75
CA THR A 392 13.50 -23.39 13.95
C THR A 392 14.95 -23.88 13.94
N PRO A 393 15.43 -24.59 12.89
CA PRO A 393 16.82 -25.06 12.86
C PRO A 393 17.84 -23.92 12.78
N HIS A 394 17.43 -22.74 12.30
CA HIS A 394 18.31 -21.57 12.22
C HIS A 394 18.40 -20.85 13.56
N ALA A 395 17.29 -20.65 14.25
CA ALA A 395 17.21 -20.01 15.56
C ALA A 395 18.13 -20.69 16.59
N GLU A 396 18.11 -22.03 16.64
CA GLU A 396 18.98 -22.83 17.52
C GLU A 396 20.48 -22.67 17.24
N ASN A 397 20.83 -22.19 16.05
CA ASN A 397 22.20 -22.01 15.57
C ASN A 397 22.67 -20.55 15.58
N VAL A 398 21.81 -19.60 15.97
CA VAL A 398 22.24 -18.21 16.20
C VAL A 398 23.20 -18.16 17.39
N ARG A 399 24.31 -17.43 17.25
CA ARG A 399 25.37 -17.30 18.28
C ARG A 399 25.71 -15.86 18.64
N VAL A 400 25.00 -14.89 18.08
CA VAL A 400 25.20 -13.47 18.34
C VAL A 400 24.20 -12.97 19.38
N PRO A 401 24.53 -11.91 20.16
CA PRO A 401 23.59 -11.25 21.04
C PRO A 401 22.28 -10.95 20.32
N THR A 402 21.16 -11.31 20.93
CA THR A 402 19.84 -11.18 20.29
C THR A 402 18.82 -10.56 21.24
N LEU A 403 18.14 -9.53 20.75
CA LEU A 403 17.00 -8.91 21.40
C LEU A 403 15.72 -9.20 20.59
N VAL A 404 14.72 -9.78 21.24
CA VAL A 404 13.41 -10.06 20.66
C VAL A 404 12.38 -9.15 21.31
N LEU A 405 11.69 -8.35 20.51
CA LEU A 405 10.61 -7.47 20.93
C LEU A 405 9.30 -7.87 20.26
N HIS A 406 8.20 -7.89 21.00
CA HIS A 406 6.90 -8.30 20.45
C HIS A 406 5.75 -7.58 21.15
N CYS A 407 4.84 -7.00 20.37
CA CYS A 407 3.62 -6.39 20.92
C CYS A 407 2.67 -7.45 21.50
N ARG A 408 2.19 -7.23 22.71
CA ARG A 408 1.28 -8.15 23.41
C ARG A 408 0.01 -8.46 22.60
N GLY A 409 -0.53 -7.47 21.88
CA GLY A 409 -1.77 -7.58 21.13
C GLY A 409 -1.59 -7.84 19.63
N ASP A 410 -0.38 -8.19 19.17
CA ASP A 410 -0.11 -8.42 17.74
C ASP A 410 -1.07 -9.45 17.13
N ARG A 411 -1.85 -9.01 16.14
CA ARG A 411 -2.86 -9.83 15.45
C ARG A 411 -2.33 -10.53 14.21
N ALA A 412 -1.18 -10.12 13.69
CA ALA A 412 -0.59 -10.70 12.50
C ALA A 412 0.26 -11.91 12.84
N VAL A 413 1.05 -11.80 13.92
CA VAL A 413 1.94 -12.84 14.43
C VAL A 413 1.70 -13.01 15.92
N PRO A 414 1.29 -14.21 16.38
CA PRO A 414 1.05 -14.45 17.80
C PRO A 414 2.34 -14.28 18.60
N ILE A 415 2.25 -13.67 19.78
CA ILE A 415 3.38 -13.38 20.67
C ILE A 415 4.16 -14.65 21.08
N GLU A 416 3.50 -15.81 21.05
CA GLU A 416 4.09 -17.12 21.27
C GLU A 416 5.25 -17.39 20.32
N GLU A 417 5.23 -16.86 19.09
CA GLU A 417 6.32 -17.00 18.14
C GLU A 417 7.55 -16.16 18.52
N GLY A 418 7.35 -14.95 19.05
CA GLY A 418 8.44 -14.15 19.63
C GLY A 418 9.05 -14.81 20.87
N ARG A 419 8.20 -15.35 21.76
CA ARG A 419 8.66 -16.12 22.93
C ARG A 419 9.40 -17.41 22.52
N LEU A 420 8.96 -18.06 21.44
CA LEU A 420 9.64 -19.22 20.89
C LEU A 420 11.02 -18.85 20.34
N ALA A 421 11.14 -17.74 19.59
CA ALA A 421 12.42 -17.26 19.10
C ALA A 421 13.40 -17.01 20.25
N ALA A 422 12.98 -16.30 21.30
CA ALA A 422 13.82 -16.03 22.46
C ALA A 422 14.21 -17.30 23.24
N ARG A 423 13.35 -18.33 23.23
CA ARG A 423 13.65 -19.63 23.85
C ARG A 423 14.66 -20.44 23.05
N LEU A 424 14.57 -20.42 21.72
CA LEU A 424 15.44 -21.21 20.84
C LEU A 424 16.83 -20.58 20.68
N ILE A 425 16.91 -19.25 20.64
CA ILE A 425 18.17 -18.54 20.43
C ILE A 425 18.95 -18.47 21.76
N PRO A 426 20.15 -19.07 21.84
CA PRO A 426 20.94 -19.03 23.06
C PRO A 426 21.30 -17.60 23.49
N GLY A 427 20.92 -17.24 24.72
CA GLY A 427 21.23 -15.93 25.30
C GLY A 427 20.36 -14.78 24.80
N ALA A 428 19.27 -15.06 24.06
CA ALA A 428 18.34 -14.02 23.66
C ALA A 428 17.56 -13.45 24.85
N SER A 429 17.27 -12.15 24.79
CA SER A 429 16.35 -11.47 25.70
C SER A 429 15.01 -11.23 25.01
N PHE A 430 13.91 -11.28 25.77
CA PHE A 430 12.57 -11.03 25.28
C PHE A 430 11.95 -9.82 25.99
N VAL A 431 11.46 -8.86 25.21
CA VAL A 431 10.75 -7.67 25.68
C VAL A 431 9.33 -7.71 25.12
N GLU A 432 8.35 -7.66 26.02
CA GLU A 432 6.94 -7.53 25.66
C GLU A 432 6.59 -6.04 25.56
N LEU A 433 6.16 -5.60 24.37
CA LEU A 433 5.75 -4.22 24.11
C LEU A 433 4.23 -4.06 24.25
N PRO A 434 3.73 -2.89 24.66
CA PRO A 434 2.30 -2.60 24.63
C PRO A 434 1.78 -2.40 23.20
N GLY A 435 0.45 -2.41 23.03
CA GLY A 435 -0.22 -2.15 21.75
C GLY A 435 -0.65 -3.41 21.00
N ASN A 436 -1.46 -3.21 19.94
CA ASN A 436 -1.99 -4.28 19.09
C ASN A 436 -1.40 -4.30 17.67
N ASN A 437 -0.64 -3.26 17.31
CA ASN A 437 -0.02 -3.16 15.99
C ASN A 437 1.18 -4.11 15.88
N HIS A 438 1.29 -4.76 14.72
CA HIS A 438 2.42 -5.59 14.33
C HIS A 438 3.68 -4.75 14.02
N GLY A 439 3.47 -3.57 13.43
CA GLY A 439 4.52 -2.58 13.18
C GLY A 439 4.50 -1.45 14.21
N MET A 440 5.65 -0.79 14.39
CA MET A 440 5.75 0.41 15.23
C MET A 440 5.29 1.64 14.45
N VAL A 441 4.07 2.10 14.72
CA VAL A 441 3.51 3.34 14.13
C VAL A 441 3.76 4.52 15.08
N GLY A 442 4.25 5.64 14.55
CA GLY A 442 4.55 6.83 15.33
C GLY A 442 3.36 7.34 16.13
N GLY A 443 3.54 7.53 17.44
CA GLY A 443 2.47 7.98 18.35
C GLY A 443 1.55 6.88 18.87
N HIS A 444 1.71 5.63 18.41
CA HIS A 444 0.98 4.47 18.95
C HIS A 444 1.74 3.84 20.14
N PRO A 445 1.06 3.06 21.00
CA PRO A 445 1.72 2.34 22.09
C PRO A 445 2.87 1.46 21.61
N GLY A 446 3.95 1.40 22.39
CA GLY A 446 5.13 0.57 22.11
C GLY A 446 6.17 1.24 21.22
N PHE A 447 5.82 2.30 20.47
CA PHE A 447 6.75 2.99 19.57
C PHE A 447 8.02 3.48 20.28
N GLN A 448 7.87 4.27 21.35
CA GLN A 448 9.02 4.83 22.08
C GLN A 448 9.81 3.73 22.82
N GLU A 449 9.10 2.83 23.49
CA GLU A 449 9.69 1.73 24.26
C GLU A 449 10.53 0.80 23.37
N PHE A 450 10.10 0.56 22.13
CA PHE A 450 10.91 -0.15 21.15
C PHE A 450 12.27 0.51 20.93
N PHE A 451 12.33 1.83 20.74
CA PHE A 451 13.60 2.54 20.52
C PHE A 451 14.44 2.64 21.79
N ASP A 452 13.80 2.80 22.95
CA ASP A 452 14.47 2.83 24.26
C ASP A 452 15.20 1.51 24.56
N GLU A 453 14.73 0.38 24.02
CA GLU A 453 15.36 -0.93 24.14
C GLU A 453 16.32 -1.25 22.99
N ALA A 454 15.89 -1.04 21.74
CA ALA A 454 16.64 -1.43 20.56
C ALA A 454 17.91 -0.60 20.33
N VAL A 455 17.85 0.73 20.52
CA VAL A 455 18.99 1.61 20.23
C VAL A 455 20.15 1.38 21.20
N PRO A 456 19.95 1.34 22.53
CA PRO A 456 21.05 1.04 23.45
C PRO A 456 21.63 -0.35 23.22
N PHE A 457 20.79 -1.35 22.91
CA PHE A 457 21.24 -2.69 22.59
C PHE A 457 22.13 -2.72 21.34
N ILE A 458 21.72 -2.03 20.27
CA ILE A 458 22.53 -1.91 19.05
C ILE A 458 23.84 -1.19 19.37
N ARG A 459 23.84 -0.05 20.06
CA ARG A 459 25.09 0.68 20.38
C ARG A 459 26.05 -0.18 21.19
N HIS A 460 25.55 -0.90 22.19
CA HIS A 460 26.37 -1.73 23.05
C HIS A 460 27.07 -2.88 22.30
N HIS A 461 26.41 -3.46 21.30
CA HIS A 461 26.93 -4.64 20.59
C HIS A 461 27.49 -4.35 19.20
N ALA A 462 27.11 -3.22 18.58
CA ALA A 462 27.38 -2.91 17.19
C ALA A 462 28.43 -1.81 16.95
N GLU A 463 28.79 -1.04 17.98
CA GLU A 463 30.04 -0.25 18.00
C GLU A 463 31.27 -1.16 17.88
#